data_AF-A0A833CGV4-F1
#
_entry.id   AF-A0A833CGV4-F1
#
_cell.length_a   1.000
_cell.length_b   1.000
_cell.length_c   1.000
_cell.angle_alpha   90.00
_cell.angle_beta   90.00
_cell.angle_gamma   90.00
#
_symmetry.space_group_name_H-M   'P 1'
#
loop_
_entity.id
_entity.type
_entity.pdbx_description
1 polymer ?
#
loop_
_entity_poly.entity_id
_entity_poly.type
_entity_poly.pdbx_seq_one_letter_code
_entity_poly.pdbx_strand_id
1 'polypeptide(L)' 'MMIWRDLAAGTLVPVLPEWRPAAGIVHAAFPSRRGLLPSVRALLDFLVEEYAALSASEHRS' A
#
# COMPACT_ATOMS: atom_id res chain seq x y z
N MET A 1 7.14 3.23 4.78
CA MET A 1 6.87 2.80 6.17
C MET A 1 8.16 2.91 6.98
N MET A 2 8.15 3.62 8.12
CA MET A 2 9.35 4.10 8.82
C MET A 2 10.16 3.00 9.53
N ILE A 3 9.54 1.86 9.86
CA ILE A 3 10.13 0.78 10.65
C ILE A 3 11.05 -0.17 9.86
N TRP A 4 11.06 -0.10 8.51
CA TRP A 4 11.79 -1.09 7.71
C TRP A 4 13.31 -1.02 7.90
N ARG A 5 13.84 0.17 8.14
CA ARG A 5 15.27 0.36 8.37
C ARG A 5 15.73 -0.32 9.65
N ASP A 6 14.94 -0.21 10.70
CA ASP A 6 15.28 -0.75 12.02
C ASP A 6 15.10 -2.28 12.07
N LEU A 7 14.11 -2.80 11.34
CA LEU A 7 13.95 -4.25 11.11
C LEU A 7 15.15 -4.81 10.32
N ALA A 8 15.58 -4.12 9.26
CA ALA A 8 16.75 -4.53 8.47
C ALA A 8 18.06 -4.41 9.27
N ALA A 9 18.17 -3.43 10.15
CA ALA A 9 19.31 -3.25 11.05
C ALA A 9 19.31 -4.22 12.25
N GLY A 10 18.24 -5.00 12.44
CA GLY A 10 18.09 -5.93 13.58
C GLY A 10 17.85 -5.23 14.92
N THR A 11 17.60 -3.92 14.93
CA THR A 11 17.27 -3.16 16.14
C THR A 11 15.80 -3.30 16.53
N LEU A 12 14.96 -3.79 15.62
CA LEU A 12 13.61 -4.28 15.89
C LEU A 12 13.51 -5.76 15.54
N VAL A 13 12.78 -6.52 16.36
CA VAL A 13 12.49 -7.95 16.14
C VAL A 13 10.97 -8.21 16.15
N PRO A 14 10.45 -9.10 15.28
CA PRO A 14 9.05 -9.51 15.34
C PRO A 14 8.78 -10.34 16.58
N VAL A 15 7.84 -9.90 17.43
CA VAL A 15 7.48 -10.61 18.68
C VAL A 15 6.29 -11.57 18.50
N LEU A 16 5.56 -11.46 17.39
CA LEU A 16 4.43 -12.33 17.04
C LEU A 16 4.59 -12.77 15.58
N PRO A 17 5.47 -13.74 15.28
CA PRO A 17 5.88 -14.07 13.91
C PRO A 17 4.74 -14.61 13.04
N GLU A 18 3.71 -15.20 13.64
CA GLU A 18 2.55 -15.72 12.91
C GLU A 18 1.38 -14.73 12.82
N TRP A 19 1.46 -13.62 13.56
CA TRP A 19 0.40 -12.64 13.52
C TRP A 19 0.55 -11.73 12.29
N ARG A 20 -0.48 -11.71 11.45
CA ARG A 20 -0.56 -10.79 10.32
C ARG A 20 -1.65 -9.74 10.57
N PRO A 21 -1.35 -8.44 10.52
CA PRO A 21 -2.37 -7.42 10.60
C PRO A 21 -3.32 -7.56 9.40
N ALA A 22 -4.58 -7.19 9.61
CA ALA A 22 -5.53 -7.11 8.50
C ALA A 22 -4.99 -6.19 7.42
N ALA A 23 -5.16 -6.59 6.15
CA ALA A 23 -4.73 -5.77 5.01
C ALA A 23 -5.35 -4.37 5.10
N GLY A 24 -4.52 -3.35 4.94
CA GLY A 24 -4.96 -1.96 4.98
C GLY A 24 -5.73 -1.58 3.71
N ILE A 25 -6.79 -0.79 3.85
CA ILE A 25 -7.52 -0.23 2.70
C ILE A 25 -6.90 1.14 2.36
N VAL A 26 -6.51 1.32 1.10
CA VAL A 26 -6.05 2.60 0.58
C VAL A 26 -7.22 3.34 -0.08
N HIS A 27 -7.56 4.53 0.43
CA HIS A 27 -8.61 5.37 -0.14
C HIS A 27 -8.01 6.58 -0.85
N ALA A 28 -8.39 6.79 -2.11
CA ALA A 28 -8.06 7.99 -2.86
C ALA A 28 -9.23 8.99 -2.84
N ALA A 29 -9.00 10.19 -2.27
CA ALA A 29 -9.99 11.25 -2.20
C ALA A 29 -9.67 12.39 -3.17
N PHE A 30 -10.63 12.77 -4.01
CA PHE A 30 -10.49 13.87 -4.98
C PHE A 30 -11.83 14.59 -5.21
N PRO A 31 -11.82 15.89 -5.58
CA PRO A 31 -13.04 16.66 -5.80
C PRO A 31 -13.73 16.29 -7.13
N SER A 32 -15.01 15.91 -7.07
CA SER A 32 -15.81 15.49 -8.24
C SER A 32 -16.27 16.63 -9.15
N ARG A 33 -16.28 17.87 -8.65
CA ARG A 33 -17.06 19.00 -9.21
C ARG A 33 -16.59 19.53 -10.58
N ARG A 34 -15.45 19.10 -11.12
CA ARG A 34 -14.94 19.51 -12.45
C ARG A 34 -14.66 18.33 -13.38
N GLY A 35 -15.14 17.14 -13.03
CA GLY A 35 -14.65 15.91 -13.63
C GLY A 35 -13.23 15.59 -13.14
N LEU A 36 -12.84 14.32 -13.28
CA LEU A 36 -11.51 13.86 -12.94
C LEU A 36 -10.52 14.35 -14.02
N LEU A 37 -9.54 15.17 -13.63
CA LEU A 37 -8.50 15.61 -14.58
C LEU A 37 -7.78 14.39 -15.18
N PRO A 38 -7.46 14.38 -16.49
CA PRO A 38 -6.78 13.25 -17.12
C PRO A 38 -5.50 12.81 -16.40
N SER A 39 -4.73 13.77 -15.86
CA SER A 39 -3.54 13.49 -15.06
C SER A 39 -3.83 12.78 -13.73
N VAL A 40 -4.92 13.15 -13.06
CA VAL A 40 -5.35 12.48 -11.82
C VAL A 40 -5.87 11.08 -12.13
N ARG A 41 -6.60 10.90 -13.24
CA ARG A 41 -7.01 9.58 -13.72
C ARG A 41 -5.80 8.69 -13.98
N ALA A 42 -4.83 9.17 -14.75
CA ALA A 42 -3.62 8.40 -15.06
C ALA A 42 -2.85 8.00 -13.78
N LEU A 43 -2.77 8.90 -12.79
CA LEU A 43 -2.17 8.58 -11.49
C LEU A 43 -2.97 7.50 -10.75
N LEU A 44 -4.29 7.61 -10.71
CA LEU A 44 -5.14 6.61 -10.06
C LEU A 44 -5.04 5.25 -10.73
N ASP A 45 -5.03 5.20 -12.06
CA ASP A 45 -4.88 3.97 -12.83
C ASP A 45 -3.52 3.30 -12.51
N PHE A 46 -2.43 4.08 -12.48
CA PHE A 46 -1.11 3.60 -12.07
C PHE A 46 -1.10 3.06 -10.63
N LEU A 47 -1.69 3.78 -9.68
CA LEU A 47 -1.74 3.34 -8.29
C LEU A 47 -2.55 2.04 -8.16
N VAL A 48 -3.68 1.92 -8.85
CA VAL A 48 -4.49 0.69 -8.82
C VAL A 48 -3.69 -0.51 -9.33
N GLU A 49 -2.95 -0.35 -10.43
CA GLU A 49 -2.12 -1.41 -10.99
C GLU A 49 -1.02 -1.86 -10.02
N GLU A 50 -0.26 -0.92 -9.47
CA GLU A 50 0.84 -1.21 -8.54
C GLU A 50 0.35 -1.83 -7.22
N TYR A 51 -0.76 -1.33 -6.66
CA TYR A 51 -1.33 -1.90 -5.43
C TYR A 51 -1.97 -3.28 -5.67
N ALA A 52 -2.53 -3.54 -6.85
CA ALA A 52 -3.00 -4.87 -7.22
C ALA A 52 -1.83 -5.87 -7.31
N ALA A 53 -0.69 -5.46 -7.90
CA ALA A 53 0.51 -6.28 -7.94
C ALA A 53 1.08 -6.57 -6.54
N LEU A 54 1.11 -5.55 -5.66
CA LEU A 54 1.58 -5.69 -4.28
C LEU A 54 0.68 -6.65 -3.47
N SER A 55 -0.64 -6.46 -3.50
CA SER A 55 -1.58 -7.33 -2.76
C SER A 55 -1.59 -8.78 -3.26
N ALA A 56 -1.31 -9.01 -4.55
CA ALA A 56 -1.14 -10.35 -5.11
C ALA A 56 0.14 -11.05 -4.62
N SER A 57 1.18 -10.30 -4.25
CA SER A 57 2.40 -10.84 -3.64
C SER A 57 2.20 -11.22 -2.17
N GLU A 58 1.39 -10.45 -1.46
CA GLU A 58 1.07 -10.68 -0.04
C GLU A 58 0.20 -11.94 0.19
N HIS A 59 -0.69 -12.28 -0.75
CA HIS A 59 -1.54 -13.48 -0.67
C HIS A 59 -0.80 -14.80 -0.94
N ARG A 60 0.45 -14.76 -1.42
CA ARG A 60 1.27 -15.94 -1.76
C ARG A 60 2.30 -16.31 -0.69
N SER A 61 2.40 -15.57 0.41
CA SER A 61 3.28 -15.86 1.56
C SER A 61 2.46 -16.25 2.76
#